data_AF-A0A183S867-F1
#
_entry.id   AF-A0A183S867-F1
#
_cell.length_a   1.000
_cell.length_b   1.000
_cell.length_c   1.000
_cell.angle_alpha   90.00
_cell.angle_beta   90.00
_cell.angle_gamma   90.00
#
_symmetry.space_group_name_H-M   'P 1'
#
loop_
_entity.id
_entity.type
_entity.pdbx_description
1 polymer ?
#
loop_
_entity_poly.entity_id
_entity_poly.type
_entity_poly.pdbx_seq_one_letter_code
_entity_poly.pdbx_strand_id
1 'polypeptide(L)'
;MPGSQALEILTVYRPPRNDPQSDSRLIDDLESFASRSEVMIMGDFNAPNIDWNLSSAPGSELNFDRRLLEAIHKRFLTQHVLSPTRIREGQQAYSLDLVLPKAPER
;
A
#
# COMPACT_ATOMS: atom_id res chain seq x y z
N MET A 1 -17.17 -1.38 -29.32
CA MET A 1 -16.58 -0.64 -28.18
C MET A 1 -15.68 -1.61 -27.44
N PRO A 2 -14.41 -1.30 -27.14
CA PRO A 2 -13.68 -2.08 -26.14
C PRO A 2 -14.55 -2.09 -24.88
N GLY A 3 -14.84 -3.27 -24.33
CA GLY A 3 -15.77 -3.42 -23.22
C GLY A 3 -15.30 -2.60 -22.02
N SER A 4 -16.19 -1.80 -21.44
CA SER A 4 -15.90 -1.10 -20.18
C SER A 4 -15.61 -2.14 -19.11
N GLN A 5 -14.38 -2.19 -18.61
CA GLN A 5 -14.01 -3.05 -17.49
C GLN A 5 -14.40 -2.36 -16.19
N ALA A 6 -14.97 -3.11 -15.24
CA ALA A 6 -15.35 -2.55 -13.96
C ALA A 6 -14.11 -2.35 -13.08
N LEU A 7 -13.93 -1.13 -12.55
CA LEU A 7 -12.89 -0.83 -11.57
C LEU A 7 -13.35 -1.27 -10.19
N GLU A 8 -12.56 -2.11 -9.53
CA GLU A 8 -12.82 -2.55 -8.18
C GLU A 8 -11.95 -1.78 -7.18
N ILE A 9 -12.57 -1.30 -6.09
CA ILE A 9 -11.91 -0.43 -5.13
C ILE A 9 -11.88 -1.09 -3.76
N LEU A 10 -10.70 -1.15 -3.15
CA LEU A 10 -10.50 -1.55 -1.76
C LEU A 10 -10.02 -0.36 -0.95
N THR A 11 -10.74 -0.05 0.14
CA THR A 11 -10.31 0.94 1.12
C THR A 11 -9.71 0.26 2.34
N VAL A 12 -8.51 0.65 2.73
CA VAL A 12 -7.77 0.08 3.87
C VAL A 12 -7.67 1.11 4.99
N TYR A 13 -7.90 0.67 6.21
CA TYR A 13 -7.49 1.38 7.41
C TYR A 13 -6.72 0.42 8.31
N ARG A 14 -5.44 0.71 8.54
CA ARG A 14 -4.61 0.00 9.50
C ARG A 14 -4.28 0.94 10.67
N PRO A 15 -4.59 0.59 11.93
CA PRO A 15 -4.23 1.42 13.06
C PRO A 15 -2.69 1.48 13.25
N PRO A 16 -2.14 2.56 13.86
CA PRO A 16 -0.69 2.72 14.05
C PRO A 16 -0.01 1.59 14.84
N ARG A 17 -0.79 0.93 15.71
CA ARG A 17 -0.38 -0.28 16.41
C ARG A 17 -1.39 -1.36 16.06
N ASN A 18 -0.89 -2.44 15.49
CA ASN A 18 -1.67 -3.60 15.16
C ASN A 18 -0.92 -4.85 15.61
N ASP A 19 -1.64 -5.95 15.84
CA ASP A 19 -0.98 -7.20 16.18
C ASP A 19 -0.42 -7.88 14.91
N PRO A 20 0.66 -8.67 15.01
CA PRO A 20 1.30 -9.30 13.85
C PRO A 20 0.39 -10.23 13.04
N GLN A 21 -0.64 -10.83 13.67
CA GLN A 21 -1.57 -11.73 12.99
C GLN A 21 -2.53 -10.93 12.11
N SER A 22 -3.05 -9.81 12.62
CA SER A 22 -3.88 -8.88 11.86
C SER A 22 -3.11 -8.21 10.72
N ASP A 23 -1.85 -7.86 10.95
CA ASP A 23 -0.96 -7.39 9.87
C ASP A 23 -0.77 -8.42 8.78
N SER A 24 -0.60 -9.69 9.17
CA SER A 24 -0.44 -10.77 8.19
C SER A 24 -1.71 -10.98 7.37
N ARG A 25 -2.87 -11.02 8.01
CA ARG A 25 -4.17 -11.12 7.33
C ARG A 25 -4.40 -9.96 6.37
N LEU A 26 -4.08 -8.74 6.76
CA LEU A 26 -4.23 -7.56 5.91
C LEU A 26 -3.38 -7.67 4.63
N ILE A 27 -2.13 -8.15 4.74
CA ILE A 27 -1.26 -8.37 3.58
C ILE A 27 -1.83 -9.46 2.66
N ASP A 28 -2.31 -10.57 3.23
CA ASP A 28 -2.90 -11.67 2.45
C ASP A 28 -4.17 -11.22 1.71
N ASP A 29 -5.05 -10.47 2.37
CA ASP A 29 -6.27 -9.90 1.80
C ASP A 29 -5.96 -8.89 0.69
N LEU A 30 -4.97 -8.02 0.91
CA LEU A 30 -4.51 -7.05 -0.08
C LEU A 30 -3.96 -7.75 -1.33
N GLU A 31 -3.10 -8.74 -1.14
CA GLU A 31 -2.54 -9.52 -2.25
C GLU A 31 -3.62 -10.29 -3.03
N SER A 32 -4.57 -10.88 -2.31
CA SER A 32 -5.70 -11.59 -2.90
C SER A 32 -6.57 -10.64 -3.72
N PHE A 33 -6.90 -9.45 -3.18
CA PHE A 33 -7.64 -8.43 -3.91
C PHE A 33 -6.86 -7.94 -5.14
N ALA A 34 -5.57 -7.69 -4.99
CA ALA A 34 -4.69 -7.22 -6.06
C ALA A 34 -4.44 -8.25 -7.18
N SER A 35 -4.89 -9.50 -7.01
CA SER A 35 -4.85 -10.51 -8.07
C SER A 35 -5.85 -10.23 -9.21
N ARG A 36 -6.87 -9.41 -8.97
CA ARG A 36 -7.86 -9.01 -9.98
C ARG A 36 -7.24 -8.05 -11.00
N SER A 37 -7.88 -7.90 -12.16
CA SER A 37 -7.32 -7.16 -13.29
C SER A 37 -7.38 -5.64 -13.12
N GLU A 38 -8.55 -5.08 -12.81
CA GLU A 38 -8.74 -3.63 -12.67
C GLU A 38 -9.04 -3.26 -11.23
N VAL A 39 -7.99 -2.94 -10.47
CA VAL A 39 -8.11 -2.59 -9.05
C VAL A 39 -7.44 -1.27 -8.68
N MET A 40 -8.04 -0.61 -7.70
CA MET A 40 -7.44 0.50 -6.97
C MET A 40 -7.55 0.24 -5.46
N ILE A 41 -6.41 0.24 -4.78
CA ILE A 41 -6.36 0.08 -3.33
C ILE A 41 -5.94 1.41 -2.72
N MET A 42 -6.65 1.90 -1.71
CA MET A 42 -6.31 3.18 -1.08
C MET A 42 -6.66 3.23 0.40
N GLY A 43 -6.07 4.16 1.13
CA GLY A 43 -6.43 4.45 2.52
C GLY A 43 -5.21 4.67 3.41
N ASP A 44 -5.41 4.64 4.72
CA ASP A 44 -4.37 4.89 5.73
C ASP A 44 -3.73 3.57 6.17
N PHE A 45 -2.49 3.36 5.75
CA PHE A 45 -1.74 2.13 6.03
C PHE A 45 -0.88 2.23 7.29
N ASN A 46 -0.64 3.44 7.80
CA ASN A 46 0.28 3.69 8.91
C ASN A 46 1.62 2.92 8.77
N ALA A 47 2.26 3.03 7.59
CA ALA A 47 3.56 2.41 7.26
C ALA A 47 4.67 3.48 7.07
N PRO A 48 5.06 4.21 8.12
CA PRO A 48 5.89 5.41 8.02
C PRO A 48 7.34 5.15 7.60
N ASN A 49 7.83 3.92 7.68
CA ASN A 49 9.24 3.61 7.44
C ASN A 49 9.53 3.21 5.99
N ILE A 50 8.52 3.18 5.12
CA ILE A 50 8.74 2.98 3.69
C ILE A 50 9.38 4.23 3.12
N ASP A 51 10.59 4.08 2.59
CA ASP A 51 11.23 5.08 1.74
C ASP A 51 10.77 4.84 0.29
N TRP A 52 9.81 5.65 -0.15
CA TRP A 52 9.24 5.60 -1.50
C TRP A 52 10.22 6.04 -2.59
N ASN A 53 11.23 6.85 -2.27
CA ASN A 53 12.24 7.28 -3.24
C ASN A 53 13.25 6.16 -3.53
N LEU A 54 13.65 5.44 -2.48
CA LEU A 54 14.57 4.32 -2.59
C LEU A 54 13.86 2.98 -2.85
N SER A 55 12.52 2.98 -2.81
CA SER A 55 11.68 1.78 -2.83
C SER A 55 12.18 0.72 -1.85
N SER A 56 12.31 1.11 -0.58
CA SER A 56 12.87 0.28 0.48
C SER A 56 12.13 0.48 1.81
N ALA A 57 12.21 -0.52 2.69
CA ALA A 57 11.71 -0.41 4.05
C ALA A 57 12.66 -1.15 5.00
N PRO A 58 13.05 -0.55 6.14
CA PRO A 58 13.94 -1.17 7.09
C PRO A 58 13.22 -2.23 7.94
N GLY A 59 14.01 -3.10 8.58
CA GLY A 59 13.50 -4.11 9.51
C GLY A 59 13.58 -5.54 8.98
N SER A 60 13.07 -6.49 9.78
CA SER A 60 13.04 -7.91 9.43
C SER A 60 11.94 -8.22 8.42
N GLU A 61 11.94 -9.44 7.87
CA GLU A 61 10.88 -9.96 6.98
C GLU A 61 9.50 -10.03 7.65
N LEU A 62 9.43 -9.92 8.98
CA LEU A 62 8.18 -9.87 9.73
C LEU A 62 7.64 -8.43 9.87
N ASN A 63 8.41 -7.41 9.52
CA ASN A 63 8.00 -6.01 9.60
C ASN A 63 6.89 -5.70 8.58
N PHE A 64 5.83 -5.01 9.02
CA PHE A 64 4.68 -4.70 8.17
C PHE A 64 5.05 -3.84 6.96
N ASP A 65 5.80 -2.76 7.16
CA ASP A 65 6.19 -1.80 6.11
C ASP A 65 6.96 -2.50 4.99
N ARG A 66 7.88 -3.40 5.37
CA ARG A 66 8.63 -4.24 4.42
C ARG A 66 7.71 -5.19 3.65
N ARG A 67 6.84 -5.93 4.35
CA ARG A 67 5.91 -6.88 3.71
C ARG A 67 4.91 -6.18 2.80
N LEU A 68 4.44 -4.99 3.19
CA LEU A 68 3.56 -4.16 2.36
C LEU A 68 4.26 -3.76 1.07
N LEU A 69 5.50 -3.28 1.16
CA LEU A 69 6.30 -2.92 -0.02
C LEU A 69 6.54 -4.12 -0.94
N GLU A 70 6.86 -5.29 -0.38
CA GLU A 70 7.03 -6.53 -1.13
C GLU A 70 5.72 -6.95 -1.84
N ALA A 71 4.57 -6.86 -1.16
CA ALA A 71 3.26 -7.15 -1.73
C ALA A 71 2.90 -6.18 -2.88
N ILE A 72 3.16 -4.88 -2.71
CA ILE A 72 2.97 -3.85 -3.74
C ILE A 72 3.77 -4.21 -5.00
N HIS A 73 5.05 -4.52 -4.84
CA HIS A 73 5.90 -4.92 -5.97
C HIS A 73 5.44 -6.22 -6.63
N LYS A 74 5.15 -7.25 -5.83
CA LYS A 74 4.70 -8.56 -6.32
C LYS A 74 3.40 -8.48 -7.13
N ARG A 75 2.55 -7.50 -6.84
CA ARG A 75 1.24 -7.30 -7.48
C ARG A 75 1.24 -6.19 -8.54
N PHE A 76 2.40 -5.63 -8.87
CA PHE A 76 2.55 -4.54 -9.85
C PHE A 76 1.68 -3.33 -9.51
N LEU A 77 1.48 -3.08 -8.22
CA LEU A 77 0.82 -1.87 -7.73
C LEU A 77 1.85 -0.74 -7.73
N THR A 78 1.41 0.48 -8.03
CA THR A 78 2.28 1.67 -8.00
C THR A 78 1.74 2.66 -6.98
N GLN A 79 2.61 3.24 -6.16
CA GLN A 79 2.20 4.28 -5.22
C GLN A 79 2.07 5.62 -5.95
N HIS A 80 0.86 6.17 -5.95
CA HIS A 80 0.51 7.35 -6.74
C HIS A 80 0.54 8.66 -5.92
N VAL A 81 0.65 8.57 -4.59
CA VAL A 81 0.75 9.74 -3.71
C VAL A 81 2.19 10.28 -3.71
N LEU A 82 2.35 11.51 -4.23
CA LEU A 82 3.67 12.12 -4.48
C LEU A 82 4.15 13.07 -3.37
N SER A 83 3.34 13.28 -2.33
CA SER A 83 3.67 14.20 -1.24
C SER A 83 3.23 13.62 0.10
N PRO A 84 3.95 13.90 1.20
CA PRO A 84 3.57 13.44 2.52
C PRO A 84 2.13 13.84 2.88
N THR A 85 1.38 12.90 3.44
CA THR A 85 -0.04 13.10 3.79
C THR A 85 -0.22 13.47 5.26
N ARG A 86 0.82 13.29 6.07
CA ARG A 86 0.87 13.71 7.47
C ARG A 86 2.05 14.64 7.71
N ILE A 87 1.73 15.90 8.01
CA ILE A 87 2.70 16.95 8.32
C ILE A 87 2.37 17.51 9.71
N ARG A 88 3.39 17.61 10.56
CA ARG A 88 3.29 18.22 11.89
C ARG A 88 4.47 19.15 12.09
N GLU A 89 4.22 20.29 12.71
CA GLU A 89 5.24 21.32 12.93
C GLU A 89 6.42 20.74 13.72
N GLY A 90 7.63 20.93 13.18
CA GLY A 90 8.87 20.42 13.79
C GLY A 90 9.06 18.90 13.73
N GLN A 91 8.22 18.16 13.00
CA GLN A 91 8.35 16.70 12.85
C GLN A 91 8.64 16.30 11.40
N GLN A 92 9.19 15.10 11.23
CA GLN A 92 9.32 14.49 9.92
C GLN A 92 7.94 14.30 9.28
N ALA A 93 7.83 14.58 7.99
CA ALA A 93 6.62 14.36 7.22
C ALA A 93 6.54 12.90 6.77
N TYR A 94 5.34 12.31 6.82
CA TYR A 94 5.12 10.90 6.48
C TYR A 94 4.05 10.75 5.41
N SER A 95 4.25 9.78 4.51
CA SER A 95 3.23 9.31 3.57
C SER A 95 2.55 8.08 4.18
N LEU A 96 1.43 8.29 4.86
CA LEU A 96 0.66 7.21 5.51
C LEU A 96 -0.55 6.80 4.69
N ASP A 97 -1.14 7.75 3.97
CA ASP A 97 -2.24 7.50 3.06
C ASP A 97 -1.67 7.15 1.69
N LEU A 98 -2.05 5.99 1.17
CA LEU A 98 -1.54 5.46 -0.08
C LEU A 98 -2.67 5.33 -1.10
N VAL A 99 -2.32 5.44 -2.38
CA VAL A 99 -3.20 5.17 -3.51
C VAL A 99 -2.42 4.28 -4.47
N LEU A 100 -2.86 3.03 -4.55
CA LEU A 100 -2.19 1.91 -5.18
C LEU A 100 -3.03 1.35 -6.33
N PRO A 101 -3.11 2.03 -7.48
CA PRO A 101 -3.66 1.45 -8.69
C PRO A 101 -2.75 0.34 -9.21
N LYS A 102 -3.36 -0.67 -9.82
CA LYS A 102 -2.62 -1.67 -10.59
C LYS A 102 -2.15 -1.05 -11.91
N ALA A 103 -0.88 -1.26 -12.25
CA ALA A 103 -0.38 -0.84 -13.54
C ALA A 103 -1.09 -1.63 -14.66
N PRO A 104 -1.40 -1.00 -15.81
CA PRO A 104 -1.93 -1.73 -16.97
C PRO A 104 -0.96 -2.84 -17.36
N GLU A 105 -1.47 -4.06 -17.57
CA GLU A 105 -0.69 -5.13 -18.17
C GLU A 105 -0.30 -4.67 -19.59
N ARG A 106 1.01 -4.63 -19.88
CA ARG A 106 1.55 -4.26 -21.19
C ARG A 106 1.45 -5.41 -22.18
#